data_AF-U5C3X2-F1
#
_entry.id   AF-U5C3X2-F1
#
_cell.length_a   1.000
_cell.length_b   1.000
_cell.length_c   1.000
_cell.angle_alpha   90.00
_cell.angle_beta   90.00
_cell.angle_gamma   90.00
#
_symmetry.space_group_name_H-M   'P 1'
#
loop_
_entity.id
_entity.type
_entity.pdbx_description
1 polymer ?
#
loop_
_entity_poly.entity_id
_entity_poly.type
_entity_poly.pdbx_seq_one_letter_code
_entity_poly.pdbx_strand_id
1 'polypeptide(L)'
;MNKIFTLTLIVFFGAASAFAQIKYVNFDVVGNTVNEGNPMPAEEPFYIKGTLPQGIEFVKVKVFESGKSPSKGDEYSWKTAFEFKVNQYELFVSKPLKSNDSYDLEFQYFQKADEAQMESVKSAVNMNLASYIRSSFEVTGSGIKSFRSDQVMITQMNQILKDALEDYRHFLGRDFSGFSDLVRQKLAQKDKMKLRRAKFNILGKNKDDNSKAVYAEQYLEELVETVTAEADQYLAKSLMALVDVRTITNYPTEKKPGTLPINFGYGAFAIKRSLADTEYFNGPYLGLSFPLGNKVFQKFLGNASFSTGVFLNNFNSSQGDRITGPLVNLPIHAGLGYKMFRVLRLNAGAVLLNFEEADTKLKTNYIQPYVGVSLEINLWMGLNDRR
;
A
#
# COMPACT_ATOMS: atom_id res chain seq x y z
N MET A 1 46.41 -30.70 -7.00
CA MET A 1 44.93 -30.70 -6.96
C MET A 1 44.32 -29.49 -6.25
N ASN A 2 44.95 -28.90 -5.23
CA ASN A 2 44.31 -27.82 -4.45
C ASN A 2 44.17 -26.47 -5.18
N LYS A 3 45.13 -26.05 -6.01
CA LYS A 3 45.11 -24.70 -6.64
C LYS A 3 43.99 -24.49 -7.66
N ILE A 4 43.61 -25.53 -8.41
CA ILE A 4 42.50 -25.48 -9.37
C ILE A 4 41.18 -25.36 -8.61
N PHE A 5 41.01 -26.14 -7.53
CA PHE A 5 39.80 -26.09 -6.70
C PHE A 5 39.62 -24.72 -6.03
N THR A 6 40.69 -24.09 -5.55
CA THR A 6 40.64 -22.74 -4.97
C THR A 6 40.29 -21.68 -6.02
N LEU A 7 40.82 -21.80 -7.24
CA LEU A 7 40.51 -20.87 -8.34
C LEU A 7 39.04 -20.97 -8.76
N THR A 8 38.50 -22.20 -8.87
CA THR A 8 37.09 -22.41 -9.19
C THR A 8 36.17 -21.86 -8.09
N LEU A 9 36.55 -22.02 -6.82
CA LEU A 9 35.78 -21.48 -5.69
C LEU A 9 35.75 -19.94 -5.69
N ILE A 10 36.87 -19.29 -6.01
CA ILE A 10 36.97 -17.82 -6.08
C ILE A 10 36.16 -17.27 -7.27
N VAL A 11 36.21 -17.93 -8.43
CA VAL A 11 35.40 -17.54 -9.59
C VAL A 11 33.90 -17.74 -9.32
N PHE A 12 33.52 -18.82 -8.62
CA PHE A 12 32.13 -19.09 -8.26
C PHE A 12 31.59 -18.09 -7.22
N PHE A 13 32.40 -17.67 -6.25
CA PHE A 13 32.00 -16.64 -5.28
C PHE A 13 32.05 -15.21 -5.84
N GLY A 14 32.99 -14.91 -6.76
CA GLY A 14 33.05 -13.60 -7.41
C GLY A 14 31.88 -13.31 -8.35
N ALA A 15 31.34 -14.35 -9.02
CA ALA A 15 30.16 -14.21 -9.88
C ALA A 15 28.84 -14.01 -9.11
N ALA A 16 28.78 -14.43 -7.84
CA ALA A 16 27.57 -14.33 -7.01
C ALA A 16 27.29 -12.89 -6.52
N SER A 17 28.28 -11.98 -6.59
CA SER A 17 28.14 -10.60 -6.11
C SER A 17 27.49 -9.65 -7.13
N ALA A 18 27.26 -10.08 -8.39
CA ALA A 18 26.77 -9.22 -9.46
C ALA A 18 25.24 -9.03 -9.51
N PHE A 19 24.47 -9.71 -8.65
CA PHE A 19 23.00 -9.78 -8.75
C PHE A 19 22.21 -8.90 -7.77
N ALA A 20 22.82 -7.85 -7.21
CA ALA A 20 22.16 -6.97 -6.22
C ALA A 20 21.94 -5.53 -6.70
N GLN A 21 21.88 -5.28 -8.01
CA GLN A 21 21.56 -3.95 -8.53
C GLN A 21 20.05 -3.75 -8.54
N ILE A 22 19.58 -2.70 -7.86
CA ILE A 22 18.17 -2.28 -7.90
C ILE A 22 17.87 -1.83 -9.34
N LYS A 23 16.77 -2.35 -9.90
CA LYS A 23 16.39 -2.05 -11.27
C LYS A 23 15.96 -0.59 -11.43
N TYR A 24 16.23 -0.06 -12.61
CA TYR A 24 15.82 1.27 -13.04
C TYR A 24 14.80 1.15 -14.17
N VAL A 25 13.78 2.00 -14.12
CA VAL A 25 12.74 2.17 -15.13
C VAL A 25 12.89 3.58 -15.67
N ASN A 26 13.14 3.73 -16.97
CA ASN A 26 13.23 5.03 -17.59
C ASN A 26 11.83 5.55 -17.98
N PHE A 27 11.55 6.83 -17.79
CA PHE A 27 10.35 7.49 -18.29
C PHE A 27 10.76 8.58 -19.27
N ASP A 28 10.37 8.39 -20.54
CA ASP A 28 10.48 9.41 -21.56
C ASP A 28 9.24 10.31 -21.51
N VAL A 29 9.45 11.51 -20.97
CA VAL A 29 8.41 12.54 -20.81
C VAL A 29 7.89 13.02 -22.17
N VAL A 30 8.73 13.06 -23.20
CA VAL A 30 8.37 13.58 -24.53
C VAL A 30 7.55 12.55 -25.31
N GLY A 31 8.05 11.31 -25.35
CA GLY A 31 7.35 10.19 -25.99
C GLY A 31 6.16 9.66 -25.19
N ASN A 32 6.01 10.05 -23.92
CA ASN A 32 5.09 9.44 -22.95
C ASN A 32 5.23 7.91 -22.92
N THR A 33 6.48 7.43 -22.91
CA THR A 33 6.79 5.99 -22.88
C THR A 33 7.56 5.62 -21.62
N VAL A 34 7.25 4.45 -21.07
CA VAL A 34 7.99 3.86 -19.95
C VAL A 34 8.89 2.77 -20.49
N ASN A 35 10.09 2.70 -19.93
CA ASN A 35 11.06 1.62 -20.03
C ASN A 35 11.35 1.14 -21.46
N GLU A 36 11.23 2.03 -22.46
CA GLU A 36 11.38 1.67 -23.89
C GLU A 36 10.43 0.54 -24.32
N GLY A 37 9.26 0.43 -23.66
CA GLY A 37 8.27 -0.63 -23.90
C GLY A 37 8.52 -1.93 -23.14
N ASN A 38 9.60 -2.03 -22.36
CA ASN A 38 9.87 -3.22 -21.54
C ASN A 38 8.96 -3.26 -20.29
N PRO A 39 8.48 -4.44 -19.86
CA PRO A 39 7.66 -4.54 -18.65
C PRO A 39 8.31 -3.95 -17.41
N MET A 40 7.51 -3.48 -16.46
CA MET A 40 8.00 -2.97 -15.17
C MET A 40 8.52 -4.11 -14.28
N PRO A 41 9.55 -3.86 -13.45
CA PRO A 41 10.01 -4.80 -12.43
C PRO A 41 8.87 -5.31 -11.55
N ALA A 42 8.83 -6.62 -11.33
CA ALA A 42 7.82 -7.26 -10.50
C ALA A 42 8.43 -7.89 -9.24
N GLU A 43 7.68 -7.81 -8.15
CA GLU A 43 7.99 -8.38 -6.83
C GLU A 43 9.32 -7.90 -6.20
N GLU A 44 9.84 -6.76 -6.67
CA GLU A 44 10.99 -6.08 -6.09
C GLU A 44 10.83 -4.56 -6.17
N PRO A 45 11.47 -3.79 -5.28
CA PRO A 45 11.50 -2.34 -5.39
C PRO A 45 12.40 -1.92 -6.57
N PHE A 46 12.12 -0.75 -7.14
CA PHE A 46 12.86 -0.22 -8.28
C PHE A 46 12.88 1.31 -8.25
N TYR A 47 13.71 1.91 -9.09
CA TYR A 47 13.74 3.36 -9.28
C TYR A 47 13.08 3.73 -10.61
N ILE A 48 12.32 4.81 -10.62
CA ILE A 48 11.88 5.48 -11.84
C ILE A 48 12.81 6.66 -12.08
N LYS A 49 13.43 6.73 -13.26
CA LYS A 49 14.20 7.86 -13.74
C LYS A 49 13.44 8.57 -14.84
N GLY A 50 13.51 9.89 -14.89
CA GLY A 50 12.97 10.64 -16.02
C GLY A 50 13.64 11.98 -16.18
N THR A 51 13.57 12.55 -17.38
CA THR A 51 14.06 13.90 -17.65
C THR A 51 13.15 14.94 -17.00
N LEU A 52 13.74 16.01 -16.46
CA LEU A 52 12.99 17.13 -15.90
C LEU A 52 12.85 18.24 -16.94
N PRO A 53 11.62 18.62 -17.33
CA PRO A 53 11.39 19.83 -18.09
C PRO A 53 11.84 21.08 -17.30
N GLN A 54 12.16 22.16 -18.02
CA GLN A 54 12.59 23.40 -17.38
C GLN A 54 11.52 23.98 -16.46
N GLY A 55 11.91 24.41 -15.25
CA GLY A 55 11.02 25.01 -14.27
C GLY A 55 10.33 24.02 -13.32
N ILE A 56 10.40 22.72 -13.60
CA ILE A 56 9.88 21.69 -12.71
C ILE A 56 10.85 21.47 -11.55
N GLU A 57 10.33 21.56 -10.33
CA GLU A 57 11.11 21.36 -9.10
C GLU A 57 10.52 20.27 -8.21
N PHE A 58 9.32 19.80 -8.52
CA PHE A 58 8.64 18.76 -7.77
C PHE A 58 7.90 17.80 -8.72
N VAL A 59 8.13 16.50 -8.53
CA VAL A 59 7.50 15.43 -9.30
C VAL A 59 6.83 14.47 -8.34
N LYS A 60 5.61 14.07 -8.67
CA LYS A 60 4.86 13.07 -7.91
C LYS A 60 4.41 11.99 -8.86
N VAL A 61 4.56 10.75 -8.42
CA VAL A 61 4.17 9.57 -9.21
C VAL A 61 3.21 8.74 -8.38
N LYS A 62 2.01 8.53 -8.91
CA LYS A 62 1.06 7.57 -8.35
C LYS A 62 1.09 6.29 -9.16
N VAL A 63 1.15 5.17 -8.45
CA VAL A 63 1.17 3.83 -9.05
C VAL A 63 -0.01 3.05 -8.49
N PHE A 64 -0.88 2.55 -9.37
CA PHE A 64 -2.06 1.76 -8.97
C PHE A 64 -2.35 0.66 -9.98
N GLU A 65 -2.96 -0.44 -9.51
CA GLU A 65 -3.36 -1.54 -10.40
C GLU A 65 -4.40 -1.05 -11.42
N SER A 66 -4.25 -1.43 -12.69
CA SER A 66 -5.11 -0.98 -13.77
C SER A 66 -6.57 -1.35 -13.52
N GLY A 67 -7.47 -0.40 -13.80
CA GLY A 67 -8.90 -0.53 -13.52
C GLY A 67 -9.29 -0.32 -12.05
N LYS A 68 -8.34 -0.02 -11.15
CA LYS A 68 -8.63 0.47 -9.79
C LYS A 68 -8.62 2.00 -9.74
N SER A 69 -9.31 2.55 -8.75
CA SER A 69 -9.32 3.99 -8.52
C SER A 69 -7.93 4.51 -8.14
N PRO A 70 -7.50 5.69 -8.65
CA PRO A 70 -6.24 6.33 -8.26
C PRO A 70 -6.09 6.56 -6.76
N SER A 71 -7.19 6.68 -6.02
CA SER A 71 -7.19 6.86 -4.56
C SER A 71 -6.66 5.66 -3.78
N LYS A 72 -6.58 4.48 -4.41
CA LYS A 72 -5.99 3.27 -3.83
C LYS A 72 -4.53 3.07 -4.23
N GLY A 73 -3.97 4.00 -5.01
CA GLY A 73 -2.58 3.97 -5.45
C GLY A 73 -1.60 4.36 -4.36
N ASP A 74 -0.36 3.90 -4.54
CA ASP A 74 0.76 4.35 -3.72
C ASP A 74 1.37 5.59 -4.38
N GLU A 75 1.61 6.62 -3.57
CA GLU A 75 2.16 7.89 -4.02
C GLU A 75 3.63 8.00 -3.61
N TYR A 76 4.45 8.39 -4.58
CA TYR A 76 5.86 8.64 -4.41
C TYR A 76 6.17 10.06 -4.88
N SER A 77 7.19 10.67 -4.28
CA SER A 77 7.50 12.06 -4.61
C SER A 77 8.99 12.31 -4.63
N TRP A 78 9.41 13.17 -5.54
CA TRP A 78 10.78 13.64 -5.70
C TRP A 78 10.76 15.17 -5.73
N LYS A 79 11.68 15.78 -4.98
CA LYS A 79 11.83 17.24 -4.87
C LYS A 79 13.27 17.59 -5.21
N THR A 80 13.46 18.69 -5.94
CA THR A 80 14.81 19.23 -6.11
C THR A 80 15.40 19.56 -4.74
N ALA A 81 16.67 19.22 -4.56
CA ALA A 81 17.38 19.60 -3.35
C ALA A 81 17.89 21.03 -3.55
N PHE A 82 17.51 21.95 -2.64
CA PHE A 82 17.96 23.34 -2.68
C PHE A 82 17.70 23.99 -4.06
N GLU A 83 18.60 24.85 -4.53
CA GLU A 83 18.51 25.49 -5.86
C GLU A 83 19.40 24.80 -6.91
N PHE A 84 19.64 23.50 -6.76
CA PHE A 84 20.42 22.77 -7.75
C PHE A 84 19.68 22.70 -9.09
N LYS A 85 20.42 22.99 -10.17
CA LYS A 85 19.95 22.75 -11.53
C LYS A 85 20.12 21.27 -11.86
N VAL A 86 19.03 20.54 -11.77
CA VAL A 86 18.95 19.12 -12.12
C VAL A 86 18.08 18.96 -13.36
N ASN A 87 18.51 18.08 -14.27
CA ASN A 87 17.83 17.77 -15.52
C ASN A 87 17.17 16.38 -15.51
N GLN A 88 17.28 15.67 -14.39
CA GLN A 88 16.72 14.33 -14.20
C GLN A 88 16.25 14.16 -12.76
N TYR A 89 15.19 13.38 -12.58
CA TYR A 89 14.74 12.91 -11.27
C TYR A 89 14.95 11.40 -11.14
N GLU A 90 15.12 10.95 -9.90
CA GLU A 90 15.15 9.53 -9.55
C GLU A 90 14.24 9.30 -8.36
N LEU A 91 13.23 8.46 -8.54
CA LEU A 91 12.17 8.22 -7.57
C LEU A 91 12.17 6.74 -7.17
N PHE A 92 12.29 6.47 -5.88
CA PHE A 92 12.31 5.10 -5.36
C PHE A 92 10.89 4.58 -5.13
N VAL A 93 10.49 3.59 -5.94
CA VAL A 93 9.24 2.85 -5.78
C VAL A 93 9.49 1.71 -4.80
N SER A 94 9.14 1.96 -3.54
CA SER A 94 9.45 1.05 -2.43
C SER A 94 8.53 -0.15 -2.34
N LYS A 95 7.26 -0.03 -2.79
CA LYS A 95 6.31 -1.13 -2.78
C LYS A 95 6.43 -1.94 -4.08
N PRO A 96 6.76 -3.24 -3.99
CA PRO A 96 6.84 -4.10 -5.15
C PRO A 96 5.50 -4.21 -5.90
N LEU A 97 5.58 -4.36 -7.23
CA LEU A 97 4.41 -4.61 -8.07
C LEU A 97 4.15 -6.11 -8.23
N LYS A 98 2.90 -6.51 -8.41
CA LYS A 98 2.56 -7.91 -8.69
C LYS A 98 3.06 -8.29 -10.07
N SER A 99 3.62 -9.48 -10.20
CA SER A 99 3.97 -10.07 -11.51
C SER A 99 2.72 -10.45 -12.30
N ASN A 100 2.83 -10.45 -13.64
CA ASN A 100 1.74 -10.82 -14.55
C ASN A 100 0.48 -9.94 -14.39
N ASP A 101 0.65 -8.70 -13.92
CA ASP A 101 -0.44 -7.75 -13.72
C ASP A 101 -0.14 -6.46 -14.52
N SER A 102 -1.12 -5.57 -14.61
CA SER A 102 -0.96 -4.27 -15.28
C SER A 102 -1.22 -3.12 -14.30
N TYR A 103 -0.46 -2.05 -14.46
CA TYR A 103 -0.53 -0.88 -13.59
C TYR A 103 -0.68 0.40 -14.41
N ASP A 104 -1.39 1.34 -13.81
CA ASP A 104 -1.49 2.70 -14.29
C ASP A 104 -0.51 3.57 -13.48
N LEU A 105 0.19 4.44 -14.20
CA LEU A 105 1.18 5.38 -13.67
C LEU A 105 0.71 6.79 -13.98
N GLU A 106 0.61 7.63 -12.96
CA GLU A 106 0.26 9.04 -13.11
C GLU A 106 1.42 9.91 -12.61
N PHE A 107 2.07 10.58 -13.54
CA PHE A 107 3.16 11.51 -13.30
C PHE A 107 2.60 12.93 -13.25
N GLN A 108 2.73 13.58 -12.09
CA GLN A 108 2.31 14.95 -11.86
C GLN A 108 3.56 15.83 -11.72
N TYR A 109 3.64 16.86 -12.56
CA TYR A 109 4.77 17.78 -12.62
C TYR A 109 4.39 19.13 -12.03
N PHE A 110 5.20 19.62 -11.10
CA PHE A 110 4.93 20.88 -10.42
C PHE A 110 6.09 21.86 -10.54
N GLN A 111 5.74 23.12 -10.76
CA GLN A 111 6.66 24.26 -10.78
C GLN A 111 6.33 25.23 -9.65
N LYS A 112 7.25 26.13 -9.32
CA LYS A 112 6.94 27.23 -8.39
C LYS A 112 5.77 28.02 -8.95
N ALA A 113 4.75 28.25 -8.11
CA ALA A 113 3.61 29.03 -8.54
C ALA A 113 4.05 30.47 -8.89
N ASP A 114 3.49 31.00 -9.98
CA ASP A 114 3.72 32.39 -10.35
C ASP A 114 3.13 33.34 -9.30
N GLU A 115 3.86 34.41 -8.96
CA GLU A 115 3.46 35.32 -7.88
C GLU A 115 2.14 36.02 -8.19
N ALA A 116 1.91 36.42 -9.44
CA ALA A 116 0.67 37.09 -9.84
C ALA A 116 -0.52 36.14 -9.83
N GLN A 117 -0.34 34.91 -10.33
CA GLN A 117 -1.37 33.87 -10.24
C GLN A 117 -1.72 33.54 -8.79
N MET A 118 -0.71 33.41 -7.92
CA MET A 118 -0.92 33.08 -6.51
C MET A 118 -1.69 34.19 -5.78
N GLU A 119 -1.39 35.46 -6.03
CA GLU A 119 -2.14 36.57 -5.45
C GLU A 119 -3.60 36.57 -5.91
N SER A 120 -3.86 36.22 -7.18
CA SER A 120 -5.22 36.06 -7.69
C SER A 120 -5.97 34.91 -6.99
N VAL A 121 -5.33 33.76 -6.80
CA VAL A 121 -5.92 32.62 -6.08
C VAL A 121 -6.21 33.00 -4.64
N LYS A 122 -5.25 33.65 -3.98
CA LYS A 122 -5.38 34.13 -2.60
C LYS A 122 -6.57 35.09 -2.46
N SER A 123 -6.67 36.08 -3.33
CA SER A 123 -7.80 37.02 -3.33
C SER A 123 -9.13 36.32 -3.56
N ALA A 124 -9.19 35.36 -4.50
CA ALA A 124 -10.41 34.61 -4.79
C ALA A 124 -10.84 33.74 -3.59
N VAL A 125 -9.90 33.04 -2.96
CA VAL A 125 -10.16 32.24 -1.75
C VAL A 125 -10.66 33.12 -0.61
N ASN A 126 -9.98 34.22 -0.34
CA ASN A 126 -10.36 35.13 0.75
C ASN A 126 -11.75 35.75 0.50
N MET A 127 -12.05 36.13 -0.74
CA MET A 127 -13.38 36.62 -1.13
C MET A 127 -14.46 35.54 -0.98
N ASN A 128 -14.19 34.30 -1.38
CA ASN A 128 -15.13 33.18 -1.28
C ASN A 128 -15.41 32.81 0.18
N LEU A 129 -14.37 32.74 1.02
CA LEU A 129 -14.50 32.48 2.46
C LEU A 129 -15.29 33.60 3.15
N ALA A 130 -14.96 34.87 2.86
CA ALA A 130 -15.66 36.01 3.41
C ALA A 130 -17.14 36.05 3.00
N SER A 131 -17.43 35.79 1.71
CA SER A 131 -18.80 35.75 1.20
C SER A 131 -19.60 34.61 1.82
N TYR A 132 -18.99 33.42 1.94
CA TYR A 132 -19.59 32.28 2.59
C TYR A 132 -19.94 32.59 4.05
N ILE A 133 -19.01 33.14 4.82
CA ILE A 133 -19.22 33.54 6.22
C ILE A 133 -20.39 34.54 6.31
N ARG A 134 -20.34 35.65 5.58
CA ARG A 134 -21.38 36.69 5.64
C ARG A 134 -22.76 36.16 5.24
N SER A 135 -22.84 35.32 4.21
CA SER A 135 -24.10 34.70 3.77
C SER A 135 -24.66 33.67 4.76
N SER A 136 -23.80 33.13 5.64
CA SER A 136 -24.17 32.07 6.59
C SER A 136 -24.74 32.60 7.91
N PHE A 137 -24.69 33.92 8.12
CA PHE A 137 -25.17 34.59 9.33
C PHE A 137 -26.30 35.58 9.05
N GLU A 138 -27.23 35.66 10.00
CA GLU A 138 -28.28 36.67 10.06
C GLU A 138 -28.15 37.46 11.35
N VAL A 139 -28.04 38.77 11.25
CA VAL A 139 -28.01 39.66 12.41
C VAL A 139 -29.44 39.96 12.82
N THR A 140 -29.83 39.50 14.01
CA THR A 140 -31.16 39.76 14.58
C THR A 140 -31.06 40.64 15.83
N GLY A 141 -32.15 41.27 16.24
CA GLY A 141 -32.16 42.14 17.43
C GLY A 141 -31.77 41.45 18.75
N SER A 142 -31.76 40.12 18.81
CA SER A 142 -31.37 39.32 19.98
C SER A 142 -29.95 38.77 19.94
N GLY A 143 -29.29 38.77 18.77
CA GLY A 143 -27.97 38.16 18.55
C GLY A 143 -27.72 37.79 17.10
N ILE A 144 -26.57 37.16 16.87
CA ILE A 144 -26.17 36.63 15.56
C ILE A 144 -26.68 35.19 15.45
N LYS A 145 -27.52 34.91 14.44
CA LYS A 145 -27.99 33.55 14.13
C LYS A 145 -27.20 33.00 12.96
N SER A 146 -26.83 31.72 13.02
CA SER A 146 -26.27 31.00 11.88
C SER A 146 -27.36 30.16 11.20
N PHE A 147 -27.35 30.11 9.87
CA PHE A 147 -28.25 29.24 9.11
C PHE A 147 -27.84 27.76 9.20
N ARG A 148 -26.58 27.49 9.58
CA ARG A 148 -25.98 26.16 9.69
C ARG A 148 -25.30 26.01 11.04
N SER A 149 -25.03 24.76 11.44
CA SER A 149 -24.22 24.49 12.63
C SER A 149 -22.75 24.79 12.38
N ASP A 150 -22.02 25.14 13.44
CA ASP A 150 -20.60 25.49 13.37
C ASP A 150 -19.76 24.38 12.71
N GLN A 151 -20.08 23.11 12.99
CA GLN A 151 -19.39 21.97 12.38
C GLN A 151 -19.60 21.87 10.87
N VAL A 152 -20.81 22.18 10.39
CA VAL A 152 -21.09 22.22 8.95
C VAL A 152 -20.36 23.39 8.32
N MET A 153 -20.33 24.55 9.00
CA MET A 153 -19.59 25.72 8.51
C MET A 153 -18.10 25.45 8.35
N ILE A 154 -17.45 24.84 9.35
CA ILE A 154 -16.05 24.43 9.27
C ILE A 154 -15.83 23.47 8.10
N THR A 155 -16.71 22.47 7.93
CA THR A 155 -16.61 21.51 6.83
C THR A 155 -16.67 22.19 5.47
N GLN A 156 -17.58 23.16 5.31
CA GLN A 156 -17.73 23.89 4.04
C GLN A 156 -16.58 24.85 3.77
N MET A 157 -16.10 25.57 4.78
CA MET A 157 -14.89 26.40 4.64
C MET A 157 -13.68 25.52 4.28
N ASN A 158 -13.52 24.36 4.93
CA ASN A 158 -12.47 23.40 4.59
C ASN A 158 -12.57 22.96 3.13
N GLN A 159 -13.78 22.73 2.62
CA GLN A 159 -13.99 22.33 1.24
C GLN A 159 -13.59 23.45 0.27
N ILE A 160 -13.99 24.71 0.53
CA ILE A 160 -13.60 25.88 -0.28
C ILE A 160 -12.08 25.96 -0.44
N LEU A 161 -11.33 25.82 0.65
CA LEU A 161 -9.87 25.89 0.59
C LEU A 161 -9.25 24.65 -0.09
N LYS A 162 -9.80 23.45 0.14
CA LYS A 162 -9.34 22.22 -0.53
C LYS A 162 -9.53 22.28 -2.03
N ASP A 163 -10.69 22.75 -2.49
CA ASP A 163 -11.00 22.90 -3.92
C ASP A 163 -10.06 23.93 -4.56
N ALA A 164 -9.81 25.06 -3.88
CA ALA A 164 -8.88 26.06 -4.39
C ALA A 164 -7.41 25.58 -4.44
N LEU A 165 -7.04 24.61 -3.60
CA LEU A 165 -5.70 24.03 -3.54
C LEU A 165 -5.58 22.72 -4.33
N GLU A 166 -6.58 22.31 -5.11
CA GLU A 166 -6.58 21.02 -5.81
C GLU A 166 -5.34 20.83 -6.69
N ASP A 167 -4.94 21.89 -7.41
CA ASP A 167 -3.79 21.95 -8.30
C ASP A 167 -2.50 22.45 -7.62
N TYR A 168 -2.53 22.69 -6.31
CA TYR A 168 -1.40 23.29 -5.59
C TYR A 168 -0.88 22.36 -4.49
N ARG A 169 0.45 22.21 -4.40
CA ARG A 169 1.07 21.42 -3.34
C ARG A 169 2.15 22.21 -2.65
N HIS A 170 2.24 22.06 -1.34
CA HIS A 170 3.27 22.74 -0.58
C HIS A 170 4.63 22.07 -0.79
N PHE A 171 5.68 22.83 -1.10
CA PHE A 171 7.02 22.27 -1.33
C PHE A 171 7.53 21.45 -0.13
N LEU A 172 7.26 21.90 1.10
CA LEU A 172 7.59 21.15 2.34
C LEU A 172 6.57 20.05 2.73
N GLY A 173 5.53 19.79 1.94
CA GLY A 173 4.49 18.80 2.28
C GLY A 173 3.56 19.23 3.42
N ARG A 174 3.41 20.54 3.64
CA ARG A 174 2.41 21.10 4.57
C ARG A 174 1.10 21.29 3.82
N ASP A 175 0.39 20.19 3.59
CA ASP A 175 -0.92 20.24 2.97
C ASP A 175 -1.97 20.70 3.99
N PHE A 176 -3.03 21.34 3.51
CA PHE A 176 -4.09 21.86 4.36
C PHE A 176 -4.87 20.72 5.04
N SER A 177 -4.74 20.60 6.36
CA SER A 177 -5.44 19.59 7.18
C SER A 177 -6.84 19.98 7.61
N GLY A 178 -7.26 21.23 7.37
CA GLY A 178 -8.49 21.81 7.92
C GLY A 178 -8.20 23.00 8.82
N PHE A 179 -9.20 23.88 8.97
CA PHE A 179 -9.15 25.00 9.91
C PHE A 179 -9.03 24.51 11.36
N SER A 180 -8.27 25.25 12.14
CA SER A 180 -7.89 24.96 13.50
C SER A 180 -9.04 25.13 14.49
N ASP A 181 -8.80 24.70 15.73
CA ASP A 181 -9.72 24.94 16.84
C ASP A 181 -9.92 26.44 17.13
N LEU A 182 -9.04 27.33 16.66
CA LEU A 182 -9.23 28.78 16.81
C LEU A 182 -10.48 29.24 16.07
N VAL A 183 -10.65 28.82 14.81
CA VAL A 183 -11.84 29.12 14.00
C VAL A 183 -13.09 28.52 14.65
N ARG A 184 -13.00 27.29 15.17
CA ARG A 184 -14.10 26.64 15.91
C ARG A 184 -14.50 27.42 17.15
N GLN A 185 -13.52 27.87 17.94
CA GLN A 185 -13.77 28.67 19.13
C GLN A 185 -14.38 30.03 18.76
N LYS A 186 -13.93 30.66 17.69
CA LYS A 186 -14.48 31.94 17.21
C LYS A 186 -15.93 31.78 16.78
N LEU A 187 -16.28 30.72 16.05
CA LEU A 187 -17.67 30.39 15.69
C LEU A 187 -18.54 30.19 16.95
N ALA A 188 -18.05 29.45 17.94
CA ALA A 188 -18.78 29.20 19.19
C ALA A 188 -18.99 30.46 20.05
N GLN A 189 -18.18 31.52 19.86
CA GLN A 189 -18.33 32.78 20.59
C GLN A 189 -19.64 33.51 20.26
N LYS A 190 -20.22 33.31 19.07
CA LYS A 190 -21.50 33.94 18.68
C LYS A 190 -22.63 33.65 19.68
N ASP A 191 -22.66 32.44 20.22
CA ASP A 191 -23.72 31.99 21.13
C ASP A 191 -23.61 32.67 22.51
N LYS A 192 -22.43 33.19 22.85
CA LYS A 192 -22.15 33.95 24.08
C LYS A 192 -22.48 35.44 23.92
N MET A 193 -22.62 35.94 22.68
CA MET A 193 -22.96 37.33 22.39
C MET A 193 -24.45 37.60 22.62
N LYS A 194 -24.84 37.77 23.88
CA LYS A 194 -26.20 38.21 24.25
C LYS A 194 -26.29 39.73 24.13
N LEU A 195 -26.72 40.23 22.97
CA LEU A 195 -26.96 41.66 22.70
C LEU A 195 -28.10 42.28 23.55
N ARG A 196 -28.75 41.48 24.42
CA ARG A 196 -29.87 41.86 25.29
C ARG A 196 -29.46 42.65 26.54
N ARG A 197 -28.17 42.68 26.93
CA ARG A 197 -27.69 43.31 28.18
C ARG A 197 -27.05 44.69 28.01
N ALA A 198 -26.89 45.20 26.80
CA ALA A 198 -26.54 46.61 26.59
C ALA A 198 -27.78 47.47 26.91
N LYS A 199 -27.72 48.24 28.00
CA LYS A 199 -28.84 49.06 28.47
C LYS A 199 -29.15 50.16 27.44
N PHE A 200 -30.39 50.14 26.97
CA PHE A 200 -31.01 51.16 26.15
C PHE A 200 -31.23 52.45 26.94
N ASN A 201 -30.68 53.57 26.49
CA ASN A 201 -31.27 54.89 26.74
C ASN A 201 -31.96 55.32 25.45
N ILE A 202 -33.18 54.83 25.23
CA ILE A 202 -34.03 55.25 24.11
C ILE A 202 -34.67 56.57 24.50
N LEU A 203 -34.09 57.67 24.03
CA LEU A 203 -34.78 58.94 23.78
C LEU A 203 -34.02 59.68 22.69
N GLY A 204 -34.29 59.30 21.44
CA GLY A 204 -33.77 59.99 20.27
C GLY A 204 -33.67 59.06 19.08
N LYS A 205 -34.47 59.31 18.04
CA LYS A 205 -34.21 58.81 16.69
C LYS A 205 -32.80 59.29 16.29
N ASN A 206 -31.77 58.43 16.37
CA ASN A 206 -30.50 58.49 15.63
C ASN A 206 -29.47 57.46 16.18
N LYS A 207 -28.71 56.82 15.28
CA LYS A 207 -27.44 56.06 15.48
C LYS A 207 -27.39 54.87 16.46
N ASP A 208 -28.37 54.58 17.31
CA ASP A 208 -28.24 53.49 18.31
C ASP A 208 -28.69 52.08 17.88
N ASP A 209 -29.53 51.94 16.85
CA ASP A 209 -29.69 50.67 16.12
C ASP A 209 -28.36 50.24 15.45
N ASN A 210 -27.50 51.22 15.20
CA ASN A 210 -26.18 51.04 14.60
C ASN A 210 -25.22 50.37 15.59
N SER A 211 -25.33 50.58 16.91
CA SER A 211 -24.35 50.02 17.87
C SER A 211 -24.33 48.48 17.91
N LYS A 212 -25.50 47.85 17.79
CA LYS A 212 -25.65 46.39 17.75
C LYS A 212 -25.26 45.80 16.41
N ALA A 213 -25.68 46.47 15.33
CA ALA A 213 -25.27 46.11 13.98
C ALA A 213 -23.75 46.22 13.82
N VAL A 214 -23.13 47.27 14.37
CA VAL A 214 -21.69 47.50 14.40
C VAL A 214 -20.97 46.41 15.19
N TYR A 215 -21.46 46.02 16.37
CA TYR A 215 -20.83 44.94 17.14
C TYR A 215 -20.95 43.57 16.45
N ALA A 216 -22.09 43.30 15.79
CA ALA A 216 -22.26 42.08 15.02
C ALA A 216 -21.38 42.06 13.77
N GLU A 217 -21.26 43.19 13.07
CA GLU A 217 -20.39 43.35 11.92
C GLU A 217 -18.92 43.19 12.33
N GLN A 218 -18.51 43.77 13.46
CA GLN A 218 -17.17 43.60 14.02
C GLN A 218 -16.86 42.14 14.31
N TYR A 219 -17.79 41.37 14.89
CA TYR A 219 -17.60 39.94 15.10
C TYR A 219 -17.41 39.18 13.78
N LEU A 220 -18.24 39.47 12.77
CA LEU A 220 -18.14 38.85 11.47
C LEU A 220 -16.82 39.20 10.78
N GLU A 221 -16.38 40.45 10.88
CA GLU A 221 -15.10 40.92 10.36
C GLU A 221 -13.93 40.20 11.05
N GLU A 222 -13.94 40.10 12.39
CA GLU A 222 -12.92 39.34 13.13
C GLU A 222 -12.91 37.85 12.78
N LEU A 223 -14.08 37.25 12.52
CA LEU A 223 -14.18 35.86 12.07
C LEU A 223 -13.60 35.69 10.65
N VAL A 224 -13.94 36.59 9.73
CA VAL A 224 -13.37 36.61 8.37
C VAL A 224 -11.86 36.79 8.44
N GLU A 225 -11.36 37.74 9.23
CA GLU A 225 -9.93 37.97 9.42
C GLU A 225 -9.23 36.73 9.98
N THR A 226 -9.80 36.07 10.98
CA THR A 226 -9.24 34.83 11.55
C THR A 226 -9.15 33.72 10.50
N VAL A 227 -10.22 33.51 9.73
CA VAL A 227 -10.30 32.46 8.71
C VAL A 227 -9.35 32.75 7.54
N THR A 228 -9.31 33.98 7.06
CA THR A 228 -8.43 34.40 5.95
C THR A 228 -6.96 34.38 6.37
N ALA A 229 -6.62 34.82 7.59
CA ALA A 229 -5.26 34.73 8.12
C ALA A 229 -4.79 33.27 8.26
N GLU A 230 -5.67 32.35 8.64
CA GLU A 230 -5.33 30.92 8.70
C GLU A 230 -5.19 30.33 7.29
N ALA A 231 -6.08 30.67 6.34
CA ALA A 231 -5.98 30.24 4.95
C ALA A 231 -4.67 30.73 4.29
N ASP A 232 -4.30 31.98 4.55
CA ASP A 232 -3.09 32.64 4.03
C ASP A 232 -1.80 31.89 4.44
N GLN A 233 -1.78 31.23 5.61
CA GLN A 233 -0.62 30.43 6.03
C GLN A 233 -0.34 29.24 5.10
N TYR A 234 -1.40 28.69 4.50
CA TYR A 234 -1.31 27.60 3.53
C TYR A 234 -1.09 28.11 2.10
N LEU A 235 -1.49 29.35 1.82
CA LEU A 235 -1.32 30.04 0.53
C LEU A 235 0.03 30.77 0.38
N ALA A 236 1.04 30.36 1.16
CA ALA A 236 2.34 31.01 1.17
C ALA A 236 3.16 30.79 -0.13
N LYS A 237 4.22 31.58 -0.29
CA LYS A 237 5.14 31.59 -1.45
C LYS A 237 5.79 30.23 -1.80
N SER A 238 5.71 29.24 -0.91
CA SER A 238 6.24 27.88 -1.10
C SER A 238 5.26 26.89 -1.76
N LEU A 239 4.17 27.38 -2.33
CA LEU A 239 3.26 26.56 -3.13
C LEU A 239 3.82 26.26 -4.52
N MET A 240 3.64 25.02 -4.93
CA MET A 240 3.98 24.48 -6.23
C MET A 240 2.69 24.27 -7.02
N ALA A 241 2.60 24.85 -8.21
CA ALA A 241 1.46 24.69 -9.11
C ALA A 241 1.65 23.47 -10.01
N LEU A 242 0.59 22.69 -10.20
CA LEU A 242 0.52 21.60 -11.15
C LEU A 242 0.58 22.15 -12.58
N VAL A 243 1.53 21.66 -13.37
CA VAL A 243 1.77 22.11 -14.75
C VAL A 243 1.24 21.10 -15.75
N ASP A 244 1.50 19.83 -15.49
CA ASP A 244 1.20 18.76 -16.43
C ASP A 244 0.95 17.45 -15.68
N VAL A 245 0.08 16.63 -16.27
CA VAL A 245 -0.22 15.28 -15.80
C VAL A 245 -0.03 14.33 -16.98
N ARG A 246 0.92 13.40 -16.84
CA ARG A 246 1.15 12.33 -17.81
C ARG A 246 0.68 11.03 -17.23
N THR A 247 -0.25 10.39 -17.94
CA THR A 247 -0.80 9.10 -17.52
C THR A 247 -0.39 8.02 -18.51
N ILE A 248 0.06 6.90 -17.98
CA ILE A 248 0.25 5.66 -18.71
C ILE A 248 -0.71 4.65 -18.10
N THR A 249 -1.53 4.05 -18.96
CA THR A 249 -2.53 3.09 -18.56
C THR A 249 -2.13 1.68 -19.00
N ASN A 250 -2.57 0.69 -18.23
CA ASN A 250 -2.44 -0.71 -18.56
C ASN A 250 -1.00 -1.14 -18.89
N TYR A 251 -0.01 -0.63 -18.13
CA TYR A 251 1.39 -0.94 -18.37
C TYR A 251 1.77 -2.27 -17.70
N PRO A 252 2.32 -3.25 -18.46
CA PRO A 252 2.54 -4.60 -17.95
C PRO A 252 3.73 -4.69 -17.00
N THR A 253 3.66 -5.61 -16.04
CA THR A 253 4.81 -6.02 -15.22
C THR A 253 5.49 -7.27 -15.76
N GLU A 254 6.74 -7.51 -15.34
CA GLU A 254 7.50 -8.69 -15.70
C GLU A 254 6.69 -9.98 -15.47
N LYS A 255 6.66 -10.82 -16.50
CA LYS A 255 6.04 -12.14 -16.40
C LYS A 255 6.97 -13.07 -15.64
N LYS A 256 6.67 -13.28 -14.35
CA LYS A 256 7.37 -14.30 -13.57
C LYS A 256 6.66 -15.63 -13.74
N PRO A 257 7.41 -16.70 -14.06
CA PRO A 257 6.78 -17.96 -14.33
C PRO A 257 6.23 -18.62 -13.07
N GLY A 258 5.14 -19.37 -13.23
CA GLY A 258 4.68 -20.29 -12.20
C GLY A 258 5.72 -21.37 -11.96
N THR A 259 6.19 -21.49 -10.72
CA THR A 259 7.00 -22.64 -10.29
C THR A 259 6.12 -23.63 -9.55
N LEU A 260 6.31 -24.92 -9.80
CA LEU A 260 5.74 -25.96 -8.96
C LEU A 260 6.88 -26.57 -8.12
N PRO A 261 6.94 -26.24 -6.82
CA PRO A 261 7.95 -26.82 -5.95
C PRO A 261 7.73 -28.31 -5.75
N ILE A 262 8.78 -29.09 -6.01
CA ILE A 262 8.88 -30.49 -5.59
C ILE A 262 9.55 -30.52 -4.23
N ASN A 263 9.01 -31.33 -3.33
CA ASN A 263 9.57 -31.57 -2.02
C ASN A 263 10.11 -33.01 -1.93
N PHE A 264 11.34 -33.13 -1.44
CA PHE A 264 11.93 -34.42 -1.06
C PHE A 264 12.30 -34.33 0.41
N GLY A 265 11.81 -35.25 1.21
CA GLY A 265 11.94 -35.13 2.66
C GLY A 265 11.96 -36.45 3.39
N TYR A 266 12.10 -36.33 4.70
CA TYR A 266 12.02 -37.42 5.64
C TYR A 266 10.97 -37.09 6.67
N GLY A 267 10.04 -38.00 6.91
CA GLY A 267 8.92 -37.73 7.80
C GLY A 267 8.50 -38.97 8.57
N ALA A 268 7.71 -38.72 9.60
CA ALA A 268 7.27 -39.71 10.56
C ALA A 268 5.77 -39.59 10.82
N PHE A 269 5.14 -40.72 11.09
CA PHE A 269 3.75 -40.81 11.48
C PHE A 269 3.60 -41.83 12.59
N ALA A 270 2.64 -41.59 13.48
CA ALA A 270 2.33 -42.47 14.58
C ALA A 270 1.03 -43.19 14.30
N ILE A 271 1.02 -44.52 14.49
CA ILE A 271 -0.19 -45.32 14.43
C ILE A 271 -0.67 -45.52 15.86
N LYS A 272 -1.76 -44.83 16.21
CA LYS A 272 -2.37 -44.96 17.54
C LYS A 272 -3.39 -46.09 17.52
N ARG A 273 -3.06 -47.23 18.14
CA ARG A 273 -4.00 -48.32 18.46
C ARG A 273 -4.49 -48.21 19.92
N SER A 274 -3.60 -47.91 20.88
CA SER A 274 -3.89 -47.62 22.30
C SER A 274 -2.91 -46.55 22.87
N LEU A 275 -3.11 -46.03 24.09
CA LEU A 275 -2.15 -45.09 24.71
C LEU A 275 -0.79 -45.73 25.06
N ALA A 276 -0.76 -47.04 25.28
CA ALA A 276 0.46 -47.79 25.57
C ALA A 276 1.13 -48.35 24.31
N ASP A 277 0.38 -48.57 23.22
CA ASP A 277 0.82 -49.23 22.00
C ASP A 277 0.79 -48.27 20.80
N THR A 278 1.54 -47.16 20.91
CA THR A 278 1.75 -46.24 19.78
C THR A 278 3.00 -46.67 19.02
N GLU A 279 2.83 -47.10 17.78
CA GLU A 279 3.94 -47.42 16.88
C GLU A 279 4.34 -46.20 16.06
N TYR A 280 5.65 -45.99 15.91
CA TYR A 280 6.21 -44.88 15.15
C TYR A 280 6.87 -45.39 13.87
N PHE A 281 6.50 -44.80 12.75
CA PHE A 281 7.06 -45.11 11.44
C PHE A 281 7.70 -43.87 10.86
N ASN A 282 8.79 -44.05 10.12
CA ASN A 282 9.56 -42.97 9.53
C ASN A 282 10.21 -43.38 8.21
N GLY A 283 10.20 -42.49 7.24
CA GLY A 283 10.79 -42.78 5.94
C GLY A 283 10.89 -41.58 5.02
N PRO A 284 11.61 -41.74 3.90
CA PRO A 284 11.70 -40.72 2.88
C PRO A 284 10.36 -40.60 2.12
N TYR A 285 10.03 -39.38 1.69
CA TYR A 285 8.87 -39.07 0.88
C TYR A 285 9.22 -38.09 -0.25
N LEU A 286 8.40 -38.12 -1.29
CA LEU A 286 8.45 -37.21 -2.43
C LEU A 286 7.05 -36.63 -2.67
N GLY A 287 6.97 -35.34 -2.94
CA GLY A 287 5.70 -34.67 -3.13
C GLY A 287 5.80 -33.32 -3.82
N LEU A 288 4.64 -32.65 -3.90
CA LEU A 288 4.45 -31.34 -4.48
C LEU A 288 4.01 -30.36 -3.38
N SER A 289 4.50 -29.13 -3.46
CA SER A 289 4.09 -28.04 -2.57
C SER A 289 3.39 -26.96 -3.38
N PHE A 290 2.17 -26.59 -2.98
CA PHE A 290 1.42 -25.48 -3.54
C PHE A 290 1.52 -24.29 -2.59
N PRO A 291 2.22 -23.20 -2.97
CA PRO A 291 2.36 -22.03 -2.10
C PRO A 291 1.00 -21.37 -1.84
N LEU A 292 0.74 -21.02 -0.59
CA LEU A 292 -0.53 -20.36 -0.20
C LEU A 292 -0.50 -18.84 -0.37
N GLY A 293 0.67 -18.28 -0.65
CA GLY A 293 0.87 -16.85 -0.75
C GLY A 293 2.19 -16.48 -1.41
N ASN A 294 2.28 -15.24 -1.85
CA ASN A 294 3.52 -14.66 -2.35
C ASN A 294 4.27 -13.98 -1.18
N LYS A 295 5.54 -14.34 -0.99
CA LYS A 295 6.40 -13.83 0.11
C LYS A 295 6.58 -12.33 0.12
N VAL A 296 6.52 -11.71 -1.05
CA VAL A 296 6.71 -10.26 -1.19
C VAL A 296 5.52 -9.50 -0.61
N PHE A 297 4.32 -10.08 -0.71
CA PHE A 297 3.07 -9.44 -0.30
C PHE A 297 2.50 -9.97 1.02
N GLN A 298 2.85 -11.19 1.41
CA GLN A 298 2.29 -11.87 2.59
C GLN A 298 3.40 -12.44 3.47
N LYS A 299 3.60 -11.82 4.64
CA LYS A 299 4.67 -12.19 5.58
C LYS A 299 4.54 -13.62 6.12
N PHE A 300 3.32 -14.03 6.48
CA PHE A 300 3.06 -15.35 7.06
C PHE A 300 2.72 -16.39 5.99
N LEU A 301 1.69 -16.14 5.19
CA LEU A 301 1.24 -17.06 4.15
C LEU A 301 2.25 -17.25 3.02
N GLY A 302 3.16 -16.29 2.79
CA GLY A 302 4.21 -16.44 1.79
C GLY A 302 5.18 -17.60 2.05
N ASN A 303 5.35 -18.00 3.32
CA ASN A 303 6.16 -19.16 3.67
C ASN A 303 5.32 -20.44 3.87
N ALA A 304 3.99 -20.33 3.84
CA ALA A 304 3.08 -21.45 3.97
C ALA A 304 2.81 -22.10 2.60
N SER A 305 2.67 -23.41 2.58
CA SER A 305 2.26 -24.19 1.41
C SER A 305 1.33 -25.31 1.83
N PHE A 306 0.46 -25.73 0.93
CA PHE A 306 -0.16 -27.04 1.02
C PHE A 306 0.79 -28.08 0.38
N SER A 307 1.15 -29.13 1.11
CA SER A 307 2.05 -30.19 0.66
C SER A 307 1.27 -31.49 0.50
N THR A 308 1.50 -32.21 -0.59
CA THR A 308 0.95 -33.55 -0.82
C THR A 308 1.97 -34.44 -1.53
N GLY A 309 1.99 -35.73 -1.21
CA GLY A 309 2.95 -36.65 -1.83
C GLY A 309 2.85 -38.06 -1.29
N VAL A 310 3.87 -38.86 -1.59
CA VAL A 310 3.92 -40.29 -1.26
C VAL A 310 5.20 -40.63 -0.53
N PHE A 311 5.11 -41.53 0.45
CA PHE A 311 6.29 -42.17 1.01
C PHE A 311 6.90 -43.11 -0.03
N LEU A 312 8.22 -43.22 -0.06
CA LEU A 312 8.92 -44.05 -1.05
C LEU A 312 8.99 -45.52 -0.64
N ASN A 313 8.65 -45.83 0.62
CA ASN A 313 8.71 -47.16 1.19
C ASN A 313 7.35 -47.56 1.78
N ASN A 314 7.09 -48.86 1.77
CA ASN A 314 6.06 -49.48 2.59
C ASN A 314 6.63 -49.83 3.97
N PHE A 315 5.75 -49.95 4.97
CA PHE A 315 6.15 -50.23 6.34
C PHE A 315 5.52 -51.53 6.83
N ASN A 316 6.13 -52.18 7.81
CA ASN A 316 5.58 -53.38 8.45
C ASN A 316 5.40 -53.08 9.94
N SER A 317 4.21 -53.34 10.48
CA SER A 317 3.92 -53.23 11.91
C SER A 317 4.61 -54.34 12.70
N SER A 318 4.78 -54.16 14.01
CA SER A 318 5.37 -55.19 14.89
C SER A 318 4.55 -56.49 14.91
N GLN A 319 3.27 -56.42 14.55
CA GLN A 319 2.35 -57.56 14.43
C GLN A 319 2.42 -58.26 13.07
N GLY A 320 3.28 -57.82 12.15
CA GLY A 320 3.44 -58.40 10.82
C GLY A 320 2.52 -57.81 9.75
N ASP A 321 1.63 -56.87 10.11
CA ASP A 321 0.75 -56.19 9.15
C ASP A 321 1.55 -55.33 8.16
N ARG A 322 1.20 -55.42 6.87
CA ARG A 322 1.81 -54.58 5.83
C ARG A 322 1.04 -53.27 5.73
N ILE A 323 1.76 -52.16 5.89
CA ILE A 323 1.25 -50.79 5.78
C ILE A 323 1.62 -50.24 4.41
N THR A 324 0.58 -49.98 3.61
CA THR A 324 0.66 -49.43 2.26
C THR A 324 -0.23 -48.18 2.15
N GLY A 325 -0.52 -47.71 0.94
CA GLY A 325 -1.53 -46.67 0.73
C GLY A 325 -2.53 -47.01 -0.38
N PRO A 326 -3.67 -46.32 -0.44
CA PRO A 326 -4.84 -46.78 -1.17
C PRO A 326 -4.79 -46.65 -2.68
N LEU A 327 -3.99 -45.72 -3.22
CA LEU A 327 -4.00 -45.42 -4.67
C LEU A 327 -2.80 -46.04 -5.40
N VAL A 328 -1.59 -45.86 -4.87
CA VAL A 328 -0.33 -46.26 -5.54
C VAL A 328 0.45 -47.33 -4.76
N ASN A 329 -0.21 -48.05 -3.86
CA ASN A 329 0.41 -49.01 -2.94
C ASN A 329 1.58 -48.42 -2.13
N LEU A 330 1.56 -47.11 -1.91
CA LEU A 330 2.48 -46.34 -1.07
C LEU A 330 1.66 -45.37 -0.22
N PRO A 331 2.01 -45.19 1.07
CA PRO A 331 1.38 -44.21 1.95
C PRO A 331 1.34 -42.80 1.34
N ILE A 332 0.20 -42.13 1.41
CA ILE A 332 -0.02 -40.80 0.81
C ILE A 332 -0.18 -39.77 1.91
N HIS A 333 0.59 -38.70 1.89
CA HIS A 333 0.48 -37.63 2.89
C HIS A 333 -0.09 -36.36 2.28
N ALA A 334 -0.83 -35.60 3.09
CA ALA A 334 -1.31 -34.27 2.77
C ALA A 334 -1.24 -33.40 4.03
N GLY A 335 -0.80 -32.15 3.90
CA GLY A 335 -0.61 -31.28 5.05
C GLY A 335 -0.23 -29.86 4.73
N LEU A 336 0.02 -29.09 5.78
CA LEU A 336 0.53 -27.73 5.69
C LEU A 336 2.05 -27.75 5.91
N GLY A 337 2.75 -27.11 5.00
CA GLY A 337 4.19 -26.90 5.05
C GLY A 337 4.53 -25.47 5.40
N TYR A 338 5.49 -25.25 6.28
CA TYR A 338 6.04 -23.92 6.58
C TYR A 338 7.54 -23.89 6.33
N LYS A 339 7.98 -22.89 5.56
CA LYS A 339 9.37 -22.72 5.18
C LYS A 339 10.16 -22.00 6.26
N MET A 340 11.09 -22.72 6.89
CA MET A 340 11.93 -22.21 7.99
C MET A 340 13.22 -21.54 7.47
N PHE A 341 13.80 -22.08 6.39
CA PHE A 341 15.02 -21.56 5.75
C PHE A 341 14.88 -21.50 4.22
N ARG A 342 15.91 -21.03 3.50
CA ARG A 342 15.85 -20.86 2.02
C ARG A 342 15.39 -22.11 1.25
N VAL A 343 15.64 -23.32 1.77
CA VAL A 343 15.24 -24.59 1.14
C VAL A 343 14.54 -25.57 2.09
N LEU A 344 14.61 -25.37 3.40
CA LEU A 344 14.08 -26.30 4.40
C LEU A 344 12.65 -25.97 4.80
N ARG A 345 11.77 -26.98 4.80
CA ARG A 345 10.38 -26.89 5.25
C ARG A 345 10.05 -27.89 6.34
N LEU A 346 9.17 -27.47 7.25
CA LEU A 346 8.47 -28.35 8.18
C LEU A 346 7.08 -28.60 7.65
N ASN A 347 6.69 -29.86 7.54
CA ASN A 347 5.37 -30.29 7.09
C ASN A 347 4.65 -30.96 8.25
N ALA A 348 3.38 -30.61 8.45
CA ALA A 348 2.50 -31.24 9.42
C ALA A 348 1.13 -31.48 8.78
N GLY A 349 0.55 -32.65 9.01
CA GLY A 349 -0.73 -33.00 8.42
C GLY A 349 -1.13 -34.43 8.72
N ALA A 350 -1.66 -35.10 7.71
CA ALA A 350 -2.15 -36.46 7.83
C ALA A 350 -1.56 -37.36 6.73
N VAL A 351 -1.40 -38.63 7.05
CA VAL A 351 -1.07 -39.70 6.11
C VAL A 351 -2.24 -40.67 6.02
N LEU A 352 -2.58 -41.04 4.80
CA LEU A 352 -3.57 -42.04 4.45
C LEU A 352 -2.87 -43.38 4.21
N LEU A 353 -3.28 -44.38 5.00
CA LEU A 353 -2.66 -45.69 5.09
C LEU A 353 -3.68 -46.79 4.81
N ASN A 354 -3.22 -47.88 4.23
CA ASN A 354 -3.96 -49.13 4.11
C ASN A 354 -3.24 -50.21 4.89
N PHE A 355 -3.93 -50.86 5.82
CA PHE A 355 -3.42 -52.05 6.50
C PHE A 355 -3.90 -53.28 5.76
N GLU A 356 -2.96 -54.17 5.44
CA GLU A 356 -3.24 -55.52 4.99
C GLU A 356 -2.86 -56.47 6.12
N GLU A 357 -3.89 -57.00 6.78
CA GLU A 357 -3.75 -57.93 7.90
C GLU A 357 -3.20 -59.27 7.40
N ALA A 358 -2.20 -59.81 8.11
CA ALA A 358 -1.44 -60.98 7.66
C ALA A 358 -2.31 -62.24 7.46
N ASP A 359 -3.38 -62.40 8.26
CA ASP A 359 -4.23 -63.60 8.27
C ASP A 359 -5.45 -63.52 7.34
N THR A 360 -6.04 -62.34 7.12
CA THR A 360 -7.34 -62.19 6.43
C THR A 360 -7.27 -61.44 5.10
N LYS A 361 -6.15 -60.75 4.79
CA LYS A 361 -5.99 -59.83 3.65
C LYS A 361 -7.08 -58.75 3.55
N LEU A 362 -7.78 -58.46 4.63
CA LEU A 362 -8.75 -57.37 4.69
C LEU A 362 -8.00 -56.03 4.60
N LYS A 363 -8.49 -55.12 3.75
CA LYS A 363 -7.91 -53.79 3.54
C LYS A 363 -8.74 -52.75 4.26
N THR A 364 -8.17 -52.14 5.28
CA THR A 364 -8.82 -51.05 6.03
C THR A 364 -8.02 -49.77 5.88
N ASN A 365 -8.71 -48.67 5.57
CA ASN A 365 -8.11 -47.36 5.37
C ASN A 365 -8.05 -46.60 6.70
N TYR A 366 -6.92 -46.00 7.01
CA TYR A 366 -6.72 -45.18 8.21
C TYR A 366 -6.08 -43.85 7.87
N ILE A 367 -6.40 -42.83 8.66
CA ILE A 367 -5.79 -41.51 8.61
C ILE A 367 -5.01 -41.31 9.91
N GLN A 368 -3.73 -40.99 9.80
CA GLN A 368 -2.85 -40.82 10.96
C GLN A 368 -2.13 -39.46 10.90
N PRO A 369 -1.84 -38.83 12.05
CA PRO A 369 -1.08 -37.60 12.08
C PRO A 369 0.35 -37.82 11.57
N TYR A 370 0.86 -36.85 10.83
CA TYR A 370 2.14 -36.88 10.15
C TYR A 370 2.91 -35.60 10.41
N VAL A 371 4.22 -35.73 10.62
CA VAL A 371 5.17 -34.63 10.68
C VAL A 371 6.41 -34.96 9.86
N GLY A 372 7.00 -33.99 9.18
CA GLY A 372 8.20 -34.23 8.40
C GLY A 372 8.98 -32.98 8.05
N VAL A 373 10.20 -33.20 7.57
CA VAL A 373 11.11 -32.16 7.11
C VAL A 373 11.41 -32.41 5.64
N SER A 374 11.38 -31.38 4.80
CA SER A 374 11.72 -31.50 3.37
C SER A 374 12.65 -30.41 2.88
N LEU A 375 13.39 -30.77 1.83
CA LEU A 375 14.03 -29.85 0.92
C LEU A 375 13.11 -29.55 -0.25
N GLU A 376 12.93 -28.28 -0.54
CA GLU A 376 12.12 -27.79 -1.67
C GLU A 376 13.01 -27.38 -2.84
N ILE A 377 12.69 -27.91 -4.02
CA ILE A 377 13.30 -27.53 -5.30
C ILE A 377 12.18 -26.98 -6.20
N ASN A 378 12.31 -25.72 -6.60
CA ASN A 378 11.37 -25.10 -7.52
C ASN A 378 11.64 -25.58 -8.94
N LEU A 379 10.71 -26.34 -9.52
CA LEU A 379 10.75 -26.65 -10.95
C LEU A 379 9.95 -25.62 -11.70
N TRP A 380 10.58 -25.08 -12.75
CA TRP A 380 9.90 -24.21 -13.69
C TRP A 380 8.91 -25.04 -14.49
N MET A 381 7.63 -24.72 -14.37
CA MET A 381 6.62 -25.28 -15.24
C MET A 381 6.35 -24.23 -16.32
N GLY A 382 6.75 -24.52 -17.56
CA GLY A 382 6.42 -23.70 -18.73
C GLY A 382 4.94 -23.75 -19.10
N LEU A 383 4.03 -23.70 -18.13
CA LEU A 383 2.59 -23.83 -18.33
C LEU A 383 1.91 -22.53 -18.79
N ASN A 384 2.67 -21.51 -19.19
CA ASN A 384 2.12 -20.19 -19.51
C ASN A 384 2.40 -19.73 -20.94
N ASP A 385 2.30 -20.65 -21.91
CA ASP A 385 2.25 -20.36 -23.34
C ASP A 385 0.85 -20.61 -23.92
N ARG A 386 -0.19 -20.14 -23.22
CA ARG A 386 -1.55 -20.04 -23.78
C ARG A 386 -2.09 -18.62 -23.63
N ARG A 387 -1.85 -17.88 -24.73
CA ARG A 387 -2.55 -16.70 -25.29
C ARG A 387 -3.12 -15.68 -24.33
#